data_AF-A0A1X0RJW1-F1
#
_entry.id   AF-A0A1X0RJW1-F1
#
_cell.length_a   1.000
_cell.length_b   1.000
_cell.length_c   1.000
_cell.angle_alpha   90.00
_cell.angle_beta   90.00
_cell.angle_gamma   90.00
#
_symmetry.space_group_name_H-M   'P 1'
#
loop_
_entity.id
_entity.type
_entity.pdbx_description
1 polymer ?
#
loop_
_entity_poly.entity_id
_entity_poly.type
_entity_poly.pdbx_seq_one_letter_code
_entity_poly.pdbx_strand_id
1 'polypeptide(L)'
;MCLLNLKPSNDLMAKRILADPKVMNIVIQSLTRTNDDYFIGNCEWNNGTRSDMVLEPKSAHSGLPPLILEIQHTVNLAFMKRAVSNCLQAFTRYDSEPTILIICIEQLQEDIFKHAKPSKLPGVFTYFSQPWAENCFIISKESMQDNMATPLDPLMALGSFFTSSSVSLANHIHKDYPTIKYLYTLALFQQQMDSINKDTPSTLIDLQLMEYDRLVALTSTLNQPLLEEAVNEAKSRTLTIKRRYEDVFTAEPSSSEKSAIVPSLSSSTTKADVFDEIIIIITRV
;
A
#
# COMPACT_ATOMS: atom_id res chain seq x y z
N MET A 1 -8.30 18.20 -11.20
CA MET A 1 -8.08 17.18 -10.15
C MET A 1 -6.61 17.21 -9.76
N CYS A 2 -6.27 17.71 -8.57
CA CYS A 2 -4.89 17.88 -8.10
C CYS A 2 -4.71 17.16 -6.76
N LEU A 3 -3.75 16.25 -6.68
CA LEU A 3 -3.35 15.50 -5.49
C LEU A 3 -2.47 16.42 -4.64
N LEU A 4 -3.09 17.17 -3.72
CA LEU A 4 -2.42 18.29 -3.06
C LEU A 4 -1.24 17.88 -2.16
N ASN A 5 -1.12 16.62 -1.70
CA ASN A 5 -0.05 16.20 -0.77
C ASN A 5 0.40 14.72 -0.91
N LEU A 6 -0.12 13.96 -1.88
CA LEU A 6 0.22 12.54 -2.04
C LEU A 6 0.59 12.27 -3.49
N LYS A 7 1.88 11.99 -3.73
CA LYS A 7 2.29 11.43 -5.02
C LYS A 7 1.59 10.07 -5.18
N PRO A 8 1.11 9.72 -6.39
CA PRO A 8 0.61 8.37 -6.68
C PRO A 8 1.56 7.25 -6.25
N SER A 9 2.85 7.57 -6.14
CA SER A 9 3.94 6.71 -5.69
C SER A 9 4.03 6.49 -4.18
N ASN A 10 3.18 7.11 -3.35
CA ASN A 10 3.15 6.79 -1.93
C ASN A 10 2.69 5.33 -1.77
N ASP A 11 3.48 4.51 -1.08
CA ASP A 11 3.25 3.09 -0.85
C ASP A 11 1.81 2.75 -0.43
N LEU A 12 1.24 3.48 0.53
CA LEU A 12 -0.12 3.24 1.02
C LEU A 12 -1.18 3.60 -0.04
N MET A 13 -1.00 4.73 -0.73
CA MET A 13 -1.90 5.16 -1.81
C MET A 13 -1.87 4.14 -2.95
N ALA A 14 -0.68 3.70 -3.34
CA ALA A 14 -0.47 2.77 -4.42
C ALA A 14 -1.14 1.43 -4.14
N LYS A 15 -1.00 0.90 -2.91
CA LYS A 15 -1.69 -0.32 -2.45
C LYS A 15 -3.21 -0.19 -2.51
N ARG A 16 -3.77 0.94 -2.07
CA ARG A 16 -5.22 1.18 -2.11
C ARG A 16 -5.76 1.33 -3.52
N ILE A 17 -4.99 1.94 -4.42
CA ILE A 17 -5.34 2.02 -5.84
C ILE A 17 -5.31 0.63 -6.46
N LEU A 18 -4.29 -0.19 -6.18
CA LEU A 18 -4.21 -1.56 -6.67
C LEU A 18 -5.34 -2.46 -6.15
N ALA A 19 -5.79 -2.27 -4.92
CA ALA A 19 -6.87 -3.03 -4.30
C ALA A 19 -8.27 -2.67 -4.83
N ASP A 20 -8.40 -1.63 -5.66
CA ASP A 20 -9.67 -1.32 -6.31
C ASP A 20 -10.03 -2.41 -7.33
N PRO A 21 -11.25 -2.97 -7.29
CA PRO A 21 -11.63 -4.10 -8.14
C PRO A 21 -11.45 -3.85 -9.65
N LYS A 22 -11.67 -2.61 -10.10
CA LYS A 22 -11.49 -2.26 -11.51
C LYS A 22 -10.01 -2.22 -11.88
N VAL A 23 -9.15 -1.74 -10.99
CA VAL A 23 -7.69 -1.77 -11.18
C VAL A 23 -7.15 -3.18 -11.13
N MET A 24 -7.61 -4.01 -10.18
CA MET A 24 -7.28 -5.44 -10.14
C MET A 24 -7.60 -6.12 -11.47
N ASN A 25 -8.81 -5.92 -11.99
CA ASN A 25 -9.23 -6.53 -13.26
C ASN A 25 -8.43 -6.03 -14.47
N ILE A 26 -7.94 -4.78 -14.47
CA ILE A 26 -7.00 -4.31 -15.50
C ILE A 26 -5.75 -5.20 -15.52
N VAL A 27 -5.18 -5.50 -14.34
CA VAL A 27 -3.98 -6.35 -14.24
C VAL A 27 -4.30 -7.79 -14.63
N ILE A 28 -5.37 -8.37 -14.05
CA ILE A 28 -5.76 -9.77 -14.28
C ILE A 28 -6.02 -10.01 -15.78
N GLN A 29 -6.84 -9.16 -16.41
CA GLN A 29 -7.17 -9.28 -17.83
C GLN A 29 -5.93 -9.18 -18.72
N SER A 30 -4.99 -8.31 -18.37
CA SER A 30 -3.79 -8.09 -19.18
C SER A 30 -2.81 -9.25 -19.07
N LEU A 31 -2.63 -9.82 -17.87
CA LEU A 31 -1.66 -10.88 -17.63
C LEU A 31 -2.19 -12.28 -17.96
N THR A 32 -3.48 -12.52 -17.75
CA THR A 32 -4.08 -13.87 -17.81
C THR A 32 -5.22 -14.01 -18.82
N ARG A 33 -5.73 -12.88 -19.35
CA ARG A 33 -6.91 -12.84 -20.25
C ARG A 33 -8.20 -13.34 -19.60
N THR A 34 -8.27 -13.29 -18.28
CA THR A 34 -9.46 -13.62 -17.47
C THR A 34 -9.98 -12.39 -16.71
N ASN A 35 -11.17 -12.48 -16.13
CA ASN A 35 -11.73 -11.44 -15.27
C ASN A 35 -12.37 -12.08 -14.04
N ASP A 36 -12.29 -11.40 -12.89
CA ASP A 36 -12.96 -11.82 -11.66
C ASP A 36 -12.59 -13.24 -11.17
N ASP A 37 -11.50 -13.84 -11.63
CA ASP A 37 -11.04 -15.18 -11.25
C ASP A 37 -10.04 -15.19 -10.10
N TYR A 38 -9.76 -14.02 -9.51
CA TYR A 38 -8.78 -13.83 -8.44
C TYR A 38 -9.38 -13.11 -7.22
N PHE A 39 -8.78 -13.34 -6.05
CA PHE A 39 -8.99 -12.54 -4.84
C PHE A 39 -7.65 -12.08 -4.26
N ILE A 40 -7.66 -11.06 -3.40
CA ILE A 40 -6.44 -10.59 -2.72
C ILE A 40 -6.03 -11.62 -1.67
N GLY A 41 -4.83 -12.16 -1.85
CA GLY A 41 -4.24 -13.17 -1.00
C GLY A 41 -3.45 -12.62 0.19
N ASN A 42 -2.76 -13.53 0.89
CA ASN A 42 -1.83 -13.11 1.94
C ASN A 42 -0.54 -12.51 1.32
N CYS A 43 -0.34 -11.21 1.50
CA CYS A 43 0.82 -10.49 1.00
C CYS A 43 2.11 -10.70 1.82
N GLU A 44 2.02 -11.25 3.04
CA GLU A 44 3.17 -11.51 3.90
C GLU A 44 3.79 -12.88 3.60
N TRP A 45 5.12 -12.92 3.59
CA TRP A 45 5.92 -14.10 3.32
C TRP A 45 6.56 -14.64 4.60
N ASN A 46 6.98 -15.91 4.60
CA ASN A 46 7.45 -16.61 5.80
C ASN A 46 8.74 -16.01 6.40
N ASN A 47 9.50 -15.26 5.60
CA ASN A 47 10.69 -14.54 6.04
C ASN A 47 10.39 -13.11 6.56
N GLY A 48 9.12 -12.76 6.77
CA GLY A 48 8.67 -11.44 7.23
C GLY A 48 8.73 -10.34 6.17
N THR A 49 9.11 -10.67 4.93
CA THR A 49 8.97 -9.72 3.81
C THR A 49 7.53 -9.68 3.32
N ARG A 50 7.16 -8.60 2.63
CA ARG A 50 5.80 -8.38 2.16
C ARG A 50 5.81 -7.86 0.73
N SER A 51 4.94 -8.40 -0.10
CA SER A 51 4.64 -7.86 -1.44
C SER A 51 3.55 -6.80 -1.37
N ASP A 52 3.49 -5.89 -2.35
CA ASP A 52 2.47 -4.85 -2.33
C ASP A 52 1.07 -5.41 -2.54
N MET A 53 0.93 -6.38 -3.45
CA MET A 53 -0.29 -7.16 -3.61
C MET A 53 0.01 -8.57 -4.12
N VAL A 54 -0.71 -9.55 -3.58
CA VAL A 54 -0.72 -10.93 -4.07
C VAL A 54 -2.15 -11.26 -4.49
N LEU A 55 -2.31 -11.80 -5.70
CA LEU A 55 -3.60 -12.27 -6.19
C LEU A 55 -3.58 -13.79 -6.30
N GLU A 56 -4.54 -14.41 -5.62
CA GLU A 56 -4.72 -15.86 -5.59
C GLU A 56 -5.87 -16.25 -6.51
N PRO A 57 -5.71 -17.28 -7.37
CA PRO A 57 -6.82 -17.81 -8.15
C PRO A 57 -7.93 -18.31 -7.22
N LYS A 58 -9.18 -17.94 -7.51
CA LYS A 58 -10.36 -18.40 -6.75
C LYS A 58 -10.57 -19.90 -6.79
N SER A 59 -10.13 -20.54 -7.88
CA SER A 59 -10.19 -21.99 -8.06
C SER A 59 -8.78 -22.57 -8.16
N ALA A 60 -8.45 -23.47 -7.24
CA ALA A 60 -7.18 -24.21 -7.23
C ALA A 60 -6.96 -25.07 -8.50
N HIS A 61 -8.03 -25.40 -9.24
CA HIS A 61 -7.97 -26.23 -10.45
C HIS A 61 -8.04 -25.41 -11.75
N SER A 62 -7.98 -24.08 -11.66
CA SER A 62 -8.06 -23.19 -12.84
C SER A 62 -6.84 -23.26 -13.75
N GLY A 63 -5.70 -23.79 -13.25
CA GLY A 63 -4.41 -23.73 -13.94
C GLY A 63 -3.84 -22.31 -14.06
N LEU A 64 -4.47 -21.33 -13.38
CA LEU A 64 -4.03 -19.95 -13.36
C LEU A 64 -2.89 -19.76 -12.35
N PRO A 65 -1.82 -19.02 -12.69
CA PRO A 65 -0.72 -18.79 -11.75
C PRO A 65 -1.13 -17.77 -10.69
N PRO A 66 -0.57 -17.84 -9.47
CA PRO A 66 -0.65 -16.72 -8.53
C PRO A 66 0.04 -15.48 -9.13
N LEU A 67 -0.50 -14.29 -8.88
CA LEU A 67 0.07 -13.04 -9.36
C LEU A 67 0.70 -12.27 -8.20
N ILE A 68 1.91 -11.74 -8.41
CA ILE A 68 2.59 -10.86 -7.45
C ILE A 68 2.74 -9.50 -8.11
N LEU A 69 2.33 -8.44 -7.41
CA LEU A 69 2.51 -7.07 -7.86
C LEU A 69 3.43 -6.32 -6.89
N GLU A 70 4.38 -5.60 -7.47
CA GLU A 70 5.36 -4.78 -6.75
C GLU A 70 5.41 -3.38 -7.38
N ILE A 71 5.29 -2.35 -6.57
CA ILE A 71 5.44 -0.94 -6.95
C ILE A 71 6.72 -0.43 -6.31
N GLN A 72 7.69 -0.06 -7.14
CA GLN A 72 9.01 0.31 -6.66
C GLN A 72 9.50 1.61 -7.25
N HIS A 73 10.08 2.46 -6.41
CA HIS A 73 10.75 3.68 -6.85
C HIS A 73 11.95 3.37 -7.75
N THR A 74 12.82 2.47 -7.29
CA THR A 74 14.01 2.05 -8.01
C THR A 74 14.07 0.54 -8.12
N VAL A 75 14.19 0.03 -9.34
CA VAL A 75 14.38 -1.39 -9.61
C VAL A 75 15.88 -1.64 -9.83
N ASN A 76 16.52 -2.27 -8.84
CA ASN A 76 17.93 -2.61 -8.84
C ASN A 76 18.15 -4.11 -8.52
N LEU A 77 19.40 -4.56 -8.58
CA LEU A 77 19.73 -5.97 -8.34
C LEU A 77 19.32 -6.45 -6.94
N ALA A 78 19.44 -5.60 -5.91
CA ALA A 78 19.04 -5.97 -4.55
C ALA A 78 17.52 -6.19 -4.45
N PHE A 79 16.72 -5.32 -5.06
CA PHE A 79 15.28 -5.52 -5.18
C PHE A 79 14.95 -6.79 -5.99
N MET A 80 15.58 -7.00 -7.14
CA MET A 80 15.32 -8.20 -7.95
C MET A 80 15.62 -9.49 -7.19
N LYS A 81 16.70 -9.53 -6.39
CA LYS A 81 16.99 -10.69 -5.51
C LYS A 81 15.87 -10.94 -4.49
N ARG A 82 15.28 -9.88 -3.92
CA ARG A 82 14.11 -10.00 -3.04
C ARG A 82 12.88 -10.49 -3.79
N ALA A 83 12.61 -9.95 -4.97
CA ALA A 83 11.49 -10.37 -5.82
C ALA A 83 11.59 -11.86 -6.18
N VAL A 84 12.79 -12.36 -6.52
CA VAL A 84 13.05 -13.79 -6.73
C VAL A 84 12.73 -14.60 -5.47
N SER A 85 13.20 -14.16 -4.30
CA SER A 85 12.91 -14.82 -3.02
C SER A 85 11.40 -14.89 -2.74
N ASN A 86 10.66 -13.80 -3.00
CA ASN A 86 9.21 -13.77 -2.86
C ASN A 86 8.52 -14.75 -3.82
N CYS A 87 8.99 -14.85 -5.07
CA CYS A 87 8.43 -15.81 -6.02
C CYS A 87 8.65 -17.26 -5.60
N LEU A 88 9.83 -17.60 -5.06
CA LEU A 88 10.11 -18.94 -4.53
C LEU A 88 9.23 -19.27 -3.30
N GLN A 89 8.93 -18.28 -2.46
CA GLN A 89 7.99 -18.43 -1.36
C GLN A 89 6.56 -18.63 -1.87
N ALA A 90 6.15 -17.92 -2.92
CA ALA A 90 4.86 -18.13 -3.57
C ALA A 90 4.75 -19.53 -4.18
N PHE A 91 5.81 -20.02 -4.85
CA PHE A 91 5.86 -21.39 -5.35
C PHE A 91 5.67 -22.41 -4.22
N THR A 92 6.36 -22.21 -3.08
CA THR A 92 6.22 -23.07 -1.89
C THR A 92 4.79 -23.04 -1.33
N ARG A 93 4.11 -21.90 -1.41
CA ARG A 93 2.76 -21.70 -0.86
C ARG A 93 1.66 -22.26 -1.76
N TYR A 94 1.80 -22.12 -3.08
CA TYR A 94 0.74 -22.39 -4.05
C TYR A 94 1.01 -23.59 -4.95
N ASP A 95 2.20 -24.21 -4.86
CA ASP A 95 2.65 -25.29 -5.75
C ASP A 95 2.56 -24.93 -7.24
N SER A 96 2.78 -23.65 -7.55
CA SER A 96 2.71 -23.08 -8.89
C SER A 96 3.66 -21.89 -9.01
N GLU A 97 4.35 -21.77 -10.15
CA GLU A 97 5.20 -20.61 -10.43
C GLU A 97 4.33 -19.35 -10.58
N PRO A 98 4.67 -18.24 -9.89
CA PRO A 98 3.89 -17.01 -10.00
C PRO A 98 4.21 -16.26 -11.29
N THR A 99 3.29 -15.39 -11.71
CA THR A 99 3.61 -14.28 -12.62
C THR A 99 3.80 -13.01 -11.80
N ILE A 100 4.96 -12.36 -11.92
CA ILE A 100 5.26 -11.11 -11.22
C ILE A 100 5.18 -9.91 -12.15
N LEU A 101 4.52 -8.85 -11.70
CA LEU A 101 4.47 -7.53 -12.35
C LEU A 101 5.12 -6.49 -11.45
N ILE A 102 6.16 -5.84 -11.96
CA ILE A 102 6.89 -4.77 -11.27
C ILE A 102 6.60 -3.44 -11.97
N ILE A 103 6.08 -2.47 -11.24
CA ILE A 103 5.91 -1.09 -11.71
C ILE A 103 7.04 -0.24 -11.14
N CYS A 104 8.01 0.08 -12.01
CA CYS A 104 9.15 0.93 -11.71
C CYS A 104 8.79 2.41 -11.90
N ILE A 105 8.56 3.12 -10.81
CA ILE A 105 8.09 4.51 -10.80
C ILE A 105 9.14 5.47 -11.37
N GLU A 106 10.39 5.36 -10.91
CA GLU A 106 11.40 6.40 -11.14
C GLU A 106 12.59 5.91 -11.95
N GLN A 107 13.29 4.88 -11.48
CA GLN A 107 14.55 4.46 -12.09
C GLN A 107 14.67 2.94 -12.22
N LEU A 108 14.77 2.47 -13.46
CA LEU A 108 15.20 1.12 -13.78
C LEU A 108 16.73 1.13 -13.94
N GLN A 109 17.46 0.48 -13.03
CA GLN A 109 18.93 0.50 -13.11
C GLN A 109 19.44 -0.17 -14.38
N GLU A 110 20.53 0.36 -14.93
CA GLU A 110 21.14 -0.09 -16.19
C GLU A 110 21.48 -1.59 -16.18
N ASP A 111 21.96 -2.09 -15.03
CA ASP A 111 22.26 -3.52 -14.84
C ASP A 111 21.04 -4.43 -14.97
N ILE A 112 19.83 -3.92 -14.74
CA ILE A 112 18.57 -4.63 -14.97
C ILE A 112 18.07 -4.34 -16.39
N PHE A 113 18.09 -3.08 -16.80
CA PHE A 113 17.60 -2.64 -18.11
C PHE A 113 18.28 -3.36 -19.28
N LYS A 114 19.60 -3.56 -19.23
CA LYS A 114 20.36 -4.25 -20.29
C LYS A 114 19.92 -5.70 -20.54
N HIS A 115 19.20 -6.30 -19.59
CA HIS A 115 18.66 -7.66 -19.68
C HIS A 115 17.14 -7.69 -19.90
N ALA A 116 16.46 -6.54 -19.81
CA ALA A 116 15.06 -6.39 -20.13
C ALA A 116 14.85 -6.44 -21.65
N LYS A 117 13.73 -7.03 -22.08
CA LYS A 117 13.35 -7.11 -23.50
C LYS A 117 11.92 -6.64 -23.67
N PRO A 118 11.54 -6.05 -24.82
CA PRO A 118 10.14 -5.79 -25.13
C PRO A 118 9.29 -7.07 -24.98
N SER A 119 8.17 -6.97 -24.28
CA SER A 119 7.21 -8.08 -24.17
C SER A 119 6.15 -8.01 -25.27
N LYS A 120 5.24 -8.99 -25.29
CA LYS A 120 4.04 -8.95 -26.14
C LYS A 120 2.98 -7.97 -25.61
N LEU A 121 3.07 -7.56 -24.34
CA LEU A 121 2.18 -6.59 -23.74
C LEU A 121 2.68 -5.17 -24.09
N PRO A 122 1.79 -4.28 -24.54
CA PRO A 122 2.19 -2.96 -24.98
C PRO A 122 2.68 -2.12 -23.79
N GLY A 123 3.86 -1.51 -23.93
CA GLY A 123 4.43 -0.67 -22.88
C GLY A 123 5.08 -1.45 -21.72
N VAL A 124 5.36 -2.74 -21.89
CA VAL A 124 5.87 -3.63 -20.83
C VAL A 124 7.12 -4.37 -21.30
N PHE A 125 8.14 -4.44 -20.44
CA PHE A 125 9.28 -5.33 -20.62
C PHE A 125 9.03 -6.72 -20.01
N THR A 126 9.66 -7.73 -20.60
CA THR A 126 9.89 -9.04 -19.98
C THR A 126 11.32 -9.11 -19.46
N TYR A 127 11.50 -9.75 -18.32
CA TYR A 127 12.80 -10.05 -17.73
C TYR A 127 12.97 -11.57 -17.56
N PHE A 128 14.21 -12.05 -17.46
CA PHE A 128 14.49 -13.48 -17.25
C PHE A 128 13.86 -13.97 -15.94
N SER A 129 12.91 -14.91 -16.02
CA SER A 129 12.10 -15.36 -14.88
C SER A 129 12.26 -16.83 -14.50
N GLN A 130 12.69 -17.68 -15.43
CA GLN A 130 12.82 -19.12 -15.19
C GLN A 130 14.13 -19.43 -14.45
N PRO A 131 14.16 -20.32 -13.44
CA PRO A 131 13.10 -21.22 -12.99
C PRO A 131 12.37 -20.74 -11.72
N TRP A 132 12.22 -19.42 -11.54
CA TRP A 132 11.70 -18.86 -10.28
C TRP A 132 10.31 -18.20 -10.42
N ALA A 133 9.86 -17.95 -11.65
CA ALA A 133 8.54 -17.44 -11.97
C ALA A 133 8.15 -17.77 -13.43
N GLU A 134 6.86 -17.96 -13.66
CA GLU A 134 6.25 -18.23 -14.96
C GLU A 134 6.58 -17.06 -15.92
N ASN A 135 6.33 -15.83 -15.47
CA ASN A 135 6.71 -14.60 -16.17
C ASN A 135 7.18 -13.52 -15.19
N CYS A 136 8.12 -12.67 -15.63
CA CYS A 136 8.50 -11.44 -14.94
C CYS A 136 8.32 -10.23 -15.87
N PHE A 137 7.34 -9.39 -15.55
CA PHE A 137 7.01 -8.19 -16.30
C PHE A 137 7.47 -6.94 -15.55
N ILE A 138 8.02 -5.98 -16.29
CA ILE A 138 8.48 -4.69 -15.76
C ILE A 138 7.84 -3.57 -16.58
N ILE A 139 7.08 -2.71 -15.91
CA ILE A 139 6.61 -1.44 -16.45
C ILE A 139 7.54 -0.35 -15.94
N SER A 140 8.08 0.47 -16.84
CA SER A 140 8.91 1.62 -16.50
C SER A 140 8.68 2.75 -17.49
N LYS A 141 9.27 3.93 -17.26
CA LYS A 141 9.20 5.03 -18.23
C LYS A 141 9.78 4.60 -19.57
N GLU A 142 10.89 3.88 -19.55
CA GLU A 142 11.60 3.35 -20.71
C GLU A 142 10.74 2.34 -21.49
N SER A 143 9.98 1.47 -20.81
CA SER A 143 9.14 0.48 -21.50
C SER A 143 7.98 1.10 -22.27
N MET A 144 7.57 2.33 -21.90
CA MET A 144 6.44 3.03 -22.50
C MET A 144 6.82 4.10 -23.54
N GLN A 145 8.12 4.44 -23.69
CA GLN A 145 8.56 5.51 -24.59
C GLN A 145 8.13 5.32 -26.05
N ASP A 146 8.10 4.08 -26.54
CA ASP A 146 7.85 3.77 -27.95
C ASP A 146 6.41 3.32 -28.26
N ASN A 147 5.58 3.12 -27.23
CA ASN A 147 4.24 2.55 -27.38
C ASN A 147 3.16 3.62 -27.15
N MET A 148 2.94 4.47 -28.14
CA MET A 148 1.88 5.49 -28.13
C MET A 148 0.65 5.05 -28.95
N ALA A 149 0.27 3.77 -28.83
CA ALA A 149 -0.88 3.24 -29.56
C ALA A 149 -2.19 3.86 -29.07
N THR A 150 -3.07 4.20 -30.01
CA THR A 150 -4.43 4.70 -29.74
C THR A 150 -5.46 3.62 -30.10
N PRO A 151 -6.38 3.24 -29.19
CA PRO A 151 -6.53 3.71 -27.81
C PRO A 151 -5.42 3.18 -26.87
N LEU A 152 -5.13 3.95 -25.81
CA LEU A 152 -4.17 3.59 -24.78
C LEU A 152 -4.63 2.33 -24.04
N ASP A 153 -3.77 1.32 -24.00
CA ASP A 153 -4.02 0.09 -23.27
C ASP A 153 -4.23 0.36 -21.77
N PRO A 154 -5.22 -0.29 -21.09
CA PRO A 154 -5.50 -0.04 -19.68
C PRO A 154 -4.32 -0.33 -18.73
N LEU A 155 -3.52 -1.36 -18.98
CA LEU A 155 -2.33 -1.66 -18.16
C LEU A 155 -1.25 -0.62 -18.39
N MET A 156 -1.07 -0.16 -19.63
CA MET A 156 -0.18 0.95 -19.93
C MET A 156 -0.65 2.26 -19.28
N ALA A 157 -1.95 2.51 -19.23
CA ALA A 157 -2.51 3.65 -18.52
C ALA A 157 -2.22 3.57 -17.01
N LEU A 158 -2.34 2.39 -16.40
CA LEU A 158 -1.97 2.15 -15.00
C LEU A 158 -0.47 2.42 -14.76
N GLY A 159 0.37 1.90 -15.65
CA GLY A 159 1.81 2.17 -15.65
C GLY A 159 2.13 3.65 -15.72
N SER A 160 1.59 4.33 -16.73
CA SER A 160 1.78 5.76 -16.97
C SER A 160 1.34 6.60 -15.77
N PHE A 161 0.21 6.26 -15.16
CA PHE A 161 -0.27 6.91 -13.95
C PHE A 161 0.77 6.88 -12.81
N PHE A 162 1.35 5.71 -12.53
CA PHE A 162 2.37 5.57 -11.48
C PHE A 162 3.71 6.21 -11.86
N THR A 163 4.14 6.11 -13.12
CA THR A 163 5.46 6.61 -13.55
C THR A 163 5.49 8.10 -13.89
N SER A 164 4.35 8.73 -14.17
CA SER A 164 4.31 10.13 -14.62
C SER A 164 4.74 11.13 -13.53
N SER A 165 4.73 10.72 -12.26
CA SER A 165 4.89 11.59 -11.09
C SER A 165 3.96 12.81 -11.08
N SER A 166 2.95 12.84 -11.95
CA SER A 166 2.07 14.01 -12.09
C SER A 166 1.03 14.00 -10.98
N VAL A 167 1.08 15.03 -10.14
CA VAL A 167 0.10 15.23 -9.07
C VAL A 167 -1.27 15.65 -9.60
N SER A 168 -1.38 16.07 -10.86
CA SER A 168 -2.63 16.58 -11.43
C SER A 168 -2.99 15.88 -12.73
N LEU A 169 -4.27 15.51 -12.88
CA LEU A 169 -4.80 15.01 -14.13
C LEU A 169 -4.55 15.98 -15.29
N ALA A 170 -4.61 17.30 -15.03
CA ALA A 170 -4.45 18.31 -16.08
C ALA A 170 -3.05 18.29 -16.73
N ASN A 171 -2.05 17.84 -15.96
CA ASN A 171 -0.64 17.77 -16.37
C ASN A 171 -0.26 16.38 -16.89
N HIS A 172 -1.19 15.41 -16.87
CA HIS A 172 -0.92 14.07 -17.36
C HIS A 172 -1.02 14.03 -18.89
N ILE A 173 -0.03 13.44 -19.56
CA ILE A 173 0.06 13.35 -21.04
C ILE A 173 -1.17 12.65 -21.62
N HIS A 174 -1.72 11.68 -20.89
CA HIS A 174 -2.88 10.88 -21.27
C HIS A 174 -4.18 11.27 -20.55
N LYS A 175 -4.34 12.54 -20.16
CA LYS A 175 -5.47 13.02 -19.35
C LYS A 175 -6.86 12.74 -19.92
N ASP A 176 -6.97 12.58 -21.24
CA ASP A 176 -8.26 12.38 -21.91
C ASP A 176 -8.76 10.94 -21.84
N TYR A 177 -7.88 9.98 -21.52
CA TYR A 177 -8.20 8.56 -21.46
C TYR A 177 -9.06 8.19 -20.24
N PRO A 178 -10.12 7.38 -20.40
CA PRO A 178 -11.02 7.00 -19.31
C PRO A 178 -10.32 6.35 -18.12
N THR A 179 -9.35 5.46 -18.38
CA THR A 179 -8.59 4.78 -17.32
C THR A 179 -7.76 5.76 -16.49
N ILE A 180 -7.09 6.72 -17.13
CA ILE A 180 -6.33 7.76 -16.42
C ILE A 180 -7.27 8.63 -15.57
N LYS A 181 -8.39 9.10 -16.14
CA LYS A 181 -9.40 9.87 -15.39
C LYS A 181 -9.90 9.12 -14.17
N TYR A 182 -10.15 7.81 -14.32
CA TYR A 182 -10.57 6.94 -13.23
C TYR A 182 -9.50 6.85 -12.13
N LEU A 183 -8.24 6.58 -12.48
CA LEU A 183 -7.14 6.45 -11.52
C LEU A 183 -6.91 7.74 -10.73
N TYR A 184 -6.97 8.91 -11.36
CA TYR A 184 -6.90 10.19 -10.65
C TYR A 184 -8.11 10.46 -9.76
N THR A 185 -9.31 10.05 -10.17
CA THR A 185 -10.52 10.16 -9.35
C THR A 185 -10.42 9.28 -8.11
N LEU A 186 -9.96 8.04 -8.29
CA LEU A 186 -9.74 7.08 -7.21
C LEU A 186 -8.68 7.58 -6.22
N ALA A 187 -7.55 8.08 -6.72
CA ALA A 187 -6.50 8.64 -5.88
C ALA A 187 -6.98 9.84 -5.05
N LEU A 188 -7.82 10.70 -5.63
CA LEU A 188 -8.43 11.82 -4.90
C LEU A 188 -9.40 11.35 -3.82
N PHE A 189 -10.24 10.37 -4.15
CA PHE A 189 -11.17 9.79 -3.19
C PHE A 189 -10.41 9.19 -1.99
N GLN A 190 -9.34 8.45 -2.24
CA GLN A 190 -8.49 7.89 -1.19
C GLN A 190 -7.82 8.97 -0.34
N GLN A 191 -7.33 10.05 -0.97
CA GLN A 191 -6.76 11.19 -0.25
C GLN A 191 -7.81 11.88 0.64
N GLN A 192 -9.05 12.03 0.17
CA GLN A 192 -10.14 12.59 0.96
C GLN A 192 -10.50 11.69 2.14
N MET A 193 -10.58 10.37 1.92
CA MET A 193 -10.80 9.40 2.98
C MET A 193 -9.69 9.45 4.04
N ASP A 194 -8.42 9.63 3.65
CA ASP A 194 -7.32 9.83 4.62
C ASP A 194 -7.46 11.11 5.43
N SER A 195 -7.94 12.19 4.82
CA SER A 195 -8.19 13.43 5.57
C SER A 195 -9.32 13.28 6.59
N ILE A 196 -10.40 12.55 6.24
CA ILE A 196 -11.53 12.28 7.14
C ILE A 196 -11.13 11.30 8.25
N ASN A 197 -10.37 10.25 7.89
CA ASN A 197 -9.88 9.25 8.84
C ASN A 197 -8.76 9.76 9.75
N LYS A 198 -8.16 10.93 9.49
CA LYS A 198 -7.22 11.55 10.44
C LYS A 198 -7.93 12.03 11.71
N ASP A 199 -9.17 12.50 11.57
CA ASP A 199 -9.96 13.04 12.68
C ASP A 199 -10.84 11.97 13.36
N THR A 200 -11.09 10.85 12.69
CA THR A 200 -11.98 9.78 13.19
C THR A 200 -11.42 9.08 14.45
N PRO A 201 -10.14 8.68 14.52
CA PRO A 201 -9.56 8.13 15.75
C PRO A 201 -9.53 9.15 16.89
N SER A 202 -9.23 10.42 16.60
CA SER A 202 -9.22 11.49 17.60
C SER A 202 -10.61 11.70 18.21
N THR A 203 -11.63 11.80 17.36
CA THR A 203 -13.04 11.95 17.79
C THR A 203 -13.55 10.72 18.56
N LEU A 204 -13.15 9.50 18.18
CA LEU A 204 -13.47 8.29 18.94
C LEU A 204 -12.81 8.28 20.32
N ILE A 205 -11.54 8.68 20.41
CA ILE A 205 -10.83 8.80 21.69
C ILE A 205 -11.53 9.85 22.58
N ASP A 206 -11.96 10.97 22.01
CA ASP A 206 -12.70 12.01 22.75
C ASP A 206 -14.07 11.52 23.26
N LEU A 207 -14.82 10.78 22.45
CA LEU A 207 -16.06 10.16 22.86
C LEU A 207 -15.82 9.14 23.99
N GLN A 208 -14.78 8.34 23.90
CA GLN A 208 -14.43 7.36 24.93
C GLN A 208 -14.03 8.04 26.25
N LEU A 209 -13.31 9.16 26.19
CA LEU A 209 -12.98 9.95 27.38
C LEU A 209 -14.25 10.54 28.04
N MET A 210 -15.21 11.00 27.24
CA MET A 210 -16.51 11.49 27.74
C MET A 210 -17.32 10.39 28.44
N GLU A 211 -17.28 9.15 27.93
CA GLU A 211 -17.94 8.02 28.59
C GLU A 211 -17.25 7.63 29.89
N TYR A 212 -15.91 7.70 29.98
CA TYR A 212 -15.23 7.52 31.26
C TYR A 212 -15.62 8.59 32.28
N ASP A 213 -15.79 9.85 31.88
CA ASP A 213 -16.28 10.91 32.77
C ASP A 213 -17.68 10.61 33.32
N ARG A 214 -18.58 10.08 32.48
CA ARG A 214 -19.90 9.62 32.91
C ARG A 214 -19.81 8.46 33.90
N LEU A 215 -18.94 7.49 33.63
CA LEU A 215 -18.73 6.34 34.51
C LEU A 215 -18.16 6.76 35.86
N VAL A 216 -17.18 7.66 35.92
CA VAL A 216 -16.65 8.20 37.19
C VAL A 216 -17.77 8.87 38.00
N ALA A 217 -18.59 9.71 37.36
CA ALA A 217 -19.72 10.35 38.05
C ALA A 217 -20.73 9.34 38.62
N LEU A 218 -21.01 8.25 37.89
CA LEU A 218 -21.87 7.16 38.36
C LEU A 218 -21.23 6.38 39.51
N THR A 219 -19.94 6.04 39.43
CA THR A 219 -19.24 5.28 40.47
C THR A 219 -19.15 6.05 41.78
N SER A 220 -18.93 7.36 41.71
CA SER A 220 -18.92 8.23 42.89
C SER A 220 -20.32 8.34 43.51
N THR A 221 -21.38 8.34 42.68
CA THR A 221 -22.78 8.31 43.17
C THR A 221 -23.12 6.98 43.84
N LEU A 222 -22.56 5.87 43.36
CA LEU A 222 -22.79 4.51 43.87
C LEU A 222 -21.85 4.11 45.02
N ASN A 223 -20.92 5.00 45.44
CA ASN A 223 -19.88 4.73 46.45
C ASN A 223 -19.09 3.43 46.17
N GLN A 224 -18.67 3.22 44.92
CA GLN A 224 -17.83 2.08 44.52
C GLN A 224 -16.39 2.51 44.24
N PRO A 225 -15.53 2.65 45.28
CA PRO A 225 -14.19 3.22 45.13
C PRO A 225 -13.26 2.36 44.26
N LEU A 226 -13.39 1.03 44.32
CA LEU A 226 -12.60 0.12 43.47
C LEU A 226 -12.96 0.26 41.98
N LEU A 227 -14.22 0.54 41.67
CA LEU A 227 -14.67 0.75 40.29
C LEU A 227 -14.24 2.14 39.81
N GLU A 228 -14.32 3.16 40.66
CA GLU A 228 -13.82 4.51 40.38
C GLU A 228 -12.32 4.52 40.08
N GLU A 229 -11.52 3.79 40.86
CA GLU A 229 -10.07 3.63 40.63
C GLU A 229 -9.79 2.97 39.27
N ALA A 230 -10.47 1.86 38.95
CA ALA A 230 -10.31 1.15 37.68
C ALA A 230 -10.69 2.01 36.46
N VAL A 231 -11.78 2.79 36.56
CA VAL A 231 -12.22 3.70 35.50
C VAL A 231 -11.21 4.84 35.30
N ASN A 232 -10.69 5.42 36.38
CA ASN A 232 -9.67 6.47 36.32
C ASN A 232 -8.35 5.95 35.72
N GLU A 233 -7.96 4.72 36.02
CA GLU A 233 -6.78 4.09 35.42
C GLU A 233 -6.97 3.90 33.90
N ALA A 234 -8.13 3.38 33.48
CA ALA A 234 -8.46 3.22 32.06
C ALA A 234 -8.49 4.56 31.31
N LYS A 235 -9.05 5.60 31.94
CA LYS A 235 -9.05 6.98 31.42
C LYS A 235 -7.62 7.53 31.25
N SER A 236 -6.74 7.32 32.23
CA SER A 236 -5.34 7.76 32.19
C SER A 236 -4.55 7.10 31.06
N ARG A 237 -4.75 5.79 30.84
CA ARG A 237 -4.17 5.06 29.69
C ARG A 237 -4.66 5.64 28.37
N THR A 238 -5.96 5.89 28.26
CA THR A 238 -6.58 6.49 27.05
C THR A 238 -6.06 7.90 26.76
N LEU A 239 -5.87 8.73 27.77
CA LEU A 239 -5.23 10.06 27.64
C LEU A 239 -3.77 9.96 27.15
N THR A 240 -3.05 8.94 27.59
CA THR A 240 -1.66 8.71 27.17
C THR A 240 -1.62 8.32 25.68
N ILE A 241 -2.56 7.49 25.23
CA ILE A 241 -2.72 7.12 23.82
C ILE A 241 -3.09 8.35 22.99
N LYS A 242 -4.02 9.20 23.47
CA LYS A 242 -4.40 10.45 22.80
C LYS A 242 -3.18 11.35 22.53
N ARG A 243 -2.34 11.57 23.55
CA ARG A 243 -1.12 12.40 23.41
C ARG A 243 -0.15 11.79 22.39
N ARG A 244 0.09 10.49 22.44
CA ARG A 244 0.94 9.79 21.45
C ARG A 244 0.39 9.92 20.03
N TYR A 245 -0.92 9.82 19.86
CA TYR A 245 -1.57 10.02 18.57
C TYR A 245 -1.39 11.47 18.08
N GLU A 246 -1.62 12.46 18.93
CA GLU A 246 -1.41 13.87 18.60
C GLU A 246 0.05 14.14 18.19
N ASP A 247 1.04 13.65 18.96
CA ASP A 247 2.47 13.83 18.68
C ASP A 247 2.90 13.23 17.32
N VAL A 248 2.33 12.08 16.95
CA VAL A 248 2.69 11.34 15.73
C VAL A 248 2.03 11.91 14.45
N PHE A 249 0.89 12.60 14.61
CA PHE A 249 0.06 13.07 13.49
C PHE A 249 -0.05 14.60 13.37
N THR A 250 0.42 15.37 14.36
CA THR A 250 0.47 16.85 14.33
C THR A 250 1.89 17.44 14.24
N ALA A 251 2.95 16.65 14.38
CA ALA A 251 4.32 17.15 14.19
C ALA A 251 4.54 17.60 12.72
N GLU A 252 4.61 18.91 12.51
CA GLU A 252 5.20 19.48 11.30
C GLU A 252 6.68 19.07 11.20
N PRO A 253 7.23 18.87 9.99
CA PRO A 253 8.63 18.50 9.82
C PRO A 253 9.52 19.69 10.18
N SER A 254 9.95 19.77 11.44
CA SER A 254 11.02 20.69 11.82
C SER A 254 12.31 20.24 11.16
N SER A 255 12.80 21.10 10.26
CA SER A 255 14.12 21.04 9.68
C SER A 255 15.22 20.95 10.74
N SER A 256 16.24 20.18 10.40
CA SER A 256 17.58 20.07 11.01
C SER A 256 17.66 19.43 12.39
N GLU A 257 18.42 18.33 12.48
CA GLU A 257 19.56 18.32 13.39
C GLU A 257 20.65 17.31 13.00
N LYS A 258 21.88 17.76 13.24
CA LYS A 258 23.13 17.05 13.01
C LYS A 258 23.35 16.01 14.10
N SER A 259 23.87 14.87 13.67
CA SER A 259 24.59 13.82 14.40
C SER A 259 25.11 14.15 15.82
N ALA A 260 24.74 13.30 16.79
CA ALA A 260 25.66 12.74 17.78
C ALA A 260 25.14 11.38 18.30
N ILE A 261 26.05 10.40 18.35
CA ILE A 261 25.83 9.00 18.77
C ILE A 261 26.08 8.88 20.27
N VAL A 262 25.13 8.31 21.04
CA VAL A 262 25.36 7.43 22.23
C VAL A 262 24.10 6.55 22.40
N PRO A 263 24.21 5.23 22.73
CA PRO A 263 23.08 4.30 22.67
C PRO A 263 22.23 4.30 23.93
N SER A 264 20.91 4.31 23.77
CA SER A 264 19.98 3.90 24.82
C SER A 264 18.79 3.16 24.23
N LEU A 265 18.46 2.05 24.88
CA LEU A 265 17.33 1.18 24.60
C LEU A 265 16.03 2.02 24.67
N SER A 266 15.48 2.40 23.52
CA SER A 266 14.14 2.98 23.44
C SER A 266 13.40 2.25 22.35
N SER A 267 12.27 1.63 22.72
CA SER A 267 11.34 1.05 21.78
C SER A 267 10.78 2.19 20.93
N SER A 268 11.23 2.31 19.69
CA SER A 268 10.67 3.26 18.73
C SER A 268 9.27 2.79 18.34
N THR A 269 8.25 3.32 19.00
CA THR A 269 6.85 3.08 18.65
C THR A 269 6.57 3.70 17.28
N THR A 270 6.16 2.88 16.33
CA THR A 270 5.87 3.27 14.95
C THR A 270 4.41 3.70 14.79
N LYS A 271 4.09 4.37 13.68
CA LYS A 271 2.71 4.73 13.31
C LYS A 271 1.77 3.52 13.24
N ALA A 272 2.31 2.35 12.89
CA ALA A 272 1.56 1.10 12.85
C ALA A 272 1.20 0.62 14.27
N ASP A 273 2.16 0.68 15.21
CA ASP A 273 1.95 0.23 16.60
C ASP A 273 0.83 1.01 17.31
N VAL A 274 0.74 2.33 17.06
CA VAL A 274 -0.32 3.18 17.62
C VAL A 274 -1.68 2.86 16.99
N PHE A 275 -1.70 2.54 15.69
CA PHE A 275 -2.92 2.19 14.97
C PHE A 275 -3.47 0.84 15.43
N ASP A 276 -2.59 -0.14 15.66
CA ASP A 276 -2.95 -1.46 16.18
C ASP A 276 -3.47 -1.37 17.63
N GLU A 277 -2.87 -0.54 18.50
CA GLU A 277 -3.42 -0.26 19.84
C GLU A 277 -4.84 0.32 19.77
N ILE A 278 -5.10 1.26 18.84
CA ILE A 278 -6.42 1.88 18.67
C ILE A 278 -7.44 0.85 18.15
N ILE A 279 -7.08 0.00 17.19
CA ILE A 279 -7.98 -1.06 16.68
C ILE A 279 -8.33 -2.08 17.78
N ILE A 280 -7.36 -2.46 18.62
CA ILE A 280 -7.58 -3.38 19.76
C ILE A 280 -8.56 -2.78 20.77
N ILE A 281 -8.52 -1.47 20.99
CA ILE A 281 -9.45 -0.77 21.89
C ILE A 281 -10.86 -0.72 21.28
N ILE A 282 -10.98 -0.49 19.98
CA ILE A 282 -12.28 -0.40 19.28
C ILE A 282 -12.97 -1.76 19.18
N THR A 283 -12.22 -2.86 19.03
CA THR A 283 -12.77 -4.22 18.83
C THR A 283 -13.12 -4.97 20.12
N ARG A 284 -12.89 -4.36 21.29
CA ARG A 284 -13.19 -4.95 22.61
C ARG A 284 -14.40 -4.34 23.33
N VAL A 285 -15.23 -3.58 22.62
CA VAL A 285 -16.59 -3.16 23.05
C VAL A 285 -17.61 -3.99 22.28
#